data_AF-A0A2V6FEN1-F1
#
_entry.id   AF-A0A2V6FEN1-F1
#
_cell.length_a   1.000
_cell.length_b   1.000
_cell.length_c   1.000
_cell.angle_alpha   90.00
_cell.angle_beta   90.00
_cell.angle_gamma   90.00
#
_symmetry.space_group_name_H-M   'P 1'
#
loop_
_entity.id
_entity.type
_entity.pdbx_description
1 polymer ?
#
loop_
_entity_poly.entity_id
_entity_poly.type
_entity_poly.pdbx_seq_one_letter_code
_entity_poly.pdbx_strand_id
1 'polypeptide(L)'
;MKRMNRFNLMLGAVALALLAPASPARAHGEKDKEERRENDHRRPVVPPILEPPANQNVTFHAFAAGVQIYTWTQNPTNPALYSWVFKAPEAMLFKDDDRDDPVGLHYAGPTWEHKDGSKVVGMVLQRSSSADPNAIPWLLLQAVSNEGHGKFSAVTYIQRVNTVGGTAPTTGGDAMHLEARVPYTAEYYFYRVHSSTIDEVTEWNRNMLAAFFKAGLSPLVATRAGAIVSAAVYDAVNGIERRYQPIHVAANAPRGASQRAAAVQAAYASLVHLFPAQKPDLDAQLAVSLSAIAGDEAAENSHSVLRGIDWGQAVADAIWAWRSTDGFAPTPALPPFLGGTAVGQWRPTPPGLLPGALPQFATMTPWAIHSPSQFHPAGPPALT
;
A
#
# COMPACT_ATOMS: atom_id res chain seq x y z
N MET A 1 6.50 33.14 -23.64
CA MET A 1 6.47 31.74 -24.14
C MET A 1 6.11 30.81 -22.98
N LYS A 2 4.84 30.37 -22.89
CA LYS A 2 4.44 29.34 -21.90
C LYS A 2 5.11 28.02 -22.29
N ARG A 3 5.87 27.40 -21.38
CA ARG A 3 6.37 26.03 -21.54
C ARG A 3 5.17 25.11 -21.71
N MET A 4 4.98 24.61 -22.92
CA MET A 4 3.96 23.63 -23.24
C MET A 4 4.35 22.31 -22.55
N ASN A 5 3.45 21.73 -21.77
CA ASN A 5 3.70 20.49 -21.04
C ASN A 5 3.99 19.36 -22.05
N ARG A 6 4.95 18.47 -21.78
CA ARG A 6 5.34 17.36 -22.69
C ARG A 6 4.14 16.50 -23.12
N PHE A 7 3.12 16.43 -22.25
CA PHE A 7 1.83 15.79 -22.52
C PHE A 7 1.13 16.34 -23.78
N ASN A 8 1.12 17.66 -23.99
CA ASN A 8 0.47 18.29 -25.14
C ASN A 8 1.30 18.19 -26.44
N LEU A 9 2.62 18.04 -26.36
CA LEU A 9 3.47 17.83 -27.55
C LEU A 9 3.33 16.40 -28.12
N MET A 10 3.14 15.40 -27.26
CA MET A 10 2.93 14.01 -27.70
C MET A 10 1.52 13.76 -28.28
N LEU A 11 0.50 14.52 -27.85
CA LEU A 11 -0.85 14.43 -28.42
C LEU A 11 -0.88 14.63 -29.95
N GLY A 12 -0.01 15.51 -30.49
CA GLY A 12 0.02 15.81 -31.93
C GLY A 12 0.68 14.74 -32.81
N ALA A 13 1.57 13.91 -32.25
CA ALA A 13 2.34 12.92 -33.02
C ALA A 13 1.67 11.55 -33.09
N VAL A 14 0.87 11.18 -32.09
CA VAL A 14 0.18 9.86 -32.04
C VAL A 14 -1.13 9.88 -32.83
N ALA A 15 -1.82 11.02 -32.91
CA ALA A 15 -3.10 11.15 -33.60
C ALA A 15 -3.04 10.85 -35.12
N LEU A 16 -1.87 11.00 -35.76
CA LEU A 16 -1.73 10.81 -37.21
C LEU A 16 -1.63 9.33 -37.64
N ALA A 17 -1.55 8.37 -36.71
CA ALA A 17 -1.41 6.93 -37.00
C ALA A 17 -2.67 6.10 -36.70
N LEU A 18 -3.76 6.72 -36.23
CA LEU A 18 -4.99 6.04 -35.81
C LEU A 18 -6.10 6.18 -36.85
N LEU A 19 -6.03 5.38 -37.92
CA LEU A 19 -7.17 5.10 -38.80
C LEU A 19 -7.32 3.57 -38.89
N ALA A 20 -8.06 3.00 -37.95
CA ALA A 20 -8.57 1.64 -38.03
C ALA A 20 -10.11 1.68 -38.00
N PRO A 21 -10.82 0.84 -38.77
CA PRO A 21 -12.27 0.89 -38.85
C PRO A 21 -12.91 0.45 -37.52
N ALA A 22 -13.92 1.19 -37.08
CA ALA A 22 -14.76 0.85 -35.94
C ALA A 22 -15.43 -0.53 -36.15
N SER A 23 -15.41 -1.38 -35.14
CA SER A 23 -16.19 -2.63 -35.12
C SER A 23 -17.69 -2.32 -35.02
N PRO A 24 -18.58 -3.15 -35.61
CA PRO A 24 -20.01 -2.88 -35.61
C PRO A 24 -20.58 -3.03 -34.20
N ALA A 25 -21.33 -2.00 -33.79
CA ALA A 25 -22.00 -1.93 -32.50
C ALA A 25 -22.98 -3.10 -32.30
N ARG A 26 -22.80 -3.86 -31.21
CA ARG A 26 -23.77 -4.85 -30.74
C ARG A 26 -24.86 -4.12 -29.96
N ALA A 27 -26.04 -3.99 -30.56
CA ALA A 27 -27.21 -3.37 -29.93
C ALA A 27 -27.80 -4.31 -28.86
N HIS A 28 -27.78 -3.88 -27.59
CA HIS A 28 -28.77 -4.25 -26.56
C HIS A 28 -28.63 -3.32 -25.34
N GLY A 29 -29.76 -2.76 -24.89
CA GLY A 29 -30.01 -2.27 -23.52
C GLY A 29 -29.33 -0.96 -23.11
N GLU A 30 -29.99 0.17 -23.34
CA GLU A 30 -29.51 1.52 -22.98
C GLU A 30 -29.59 1.82 -21.47
N LYS A 31 -30.33 1.02 -20.68
CA LYS A 31 -30.46 1.20 -19.21
C LYS A 31 -29.42 0.44 -18.36
N ASP A 32 -28.80 -0.61 -18.90
CA ASP A 32 -27.78 -1.42 -18.20
C ASP A 32 -26.35 -0.84 -18.35
N LYS A 33 -26.20 0.20 -19.15
CA LYS A 33 -24.91 0.83 -19.47
C LYS A 33 -24.48 1.83 -18.41
N GLU A 34 -25.40 2.53 -17.77
CA GLU A 34 -25.06 3.60 -16.83
C GLU A 34 -24.48 3.06 -15.50
N GLU A 35 -24.93 1.90 -15.02
CA GLU A 35 -24.37 1.26 -13.81
C GLU A 35 -23.06 0.48 -14.05
N ARG A 36 -22.74 0.09 -15.30
CA ARG A 36 -21.49 -0.64 -15.63
C ARG A 36 -20.27 0.26 -15.86
N ARG A 37 -20.47 1.57 -15.97
CA ARG A 37 -19.55 2.49 -16.65
C ARG A 37 -18.51 3.20 -15.78
N GLU A 38 -18.50 3.00 -14.46
CA GLU A 38 -17.58 3.77 -13.62
C GLU A 38 -16.39 3.00 -13.06
N ASN A 39 -16.35 1.66 -13.04
CA ASN A 39 -15.21 0.90 -12.50
C ASN A 39 -15.34 -0.61 -12.74
N ASP A 40 -15.06 -1.11 -13.95
CA ASP A 40 -14.93 -2.56 -14.13
C ASP A 40 -13.57 -3.06 -13.60
N HIS A 41 -13.48 -3.21 -12.29
CA HIS A 41 -12.31 -3.77 -11.60
C HIS A 41 -12.24 -5.31 -11.70
N ARG A 42 -13.02 -5.95 -12.60
CA ARG A 42 -12.96 -7.40 -12.78
C ARG A 42 -11.63 -7.77 -13.44
N ARG A 43 -10.98 -8.80 -12.88
CA ARG A 43 -9.75 -9.34 -13.45
C ARG A 43 -10.03 -9.92 -14.85
N PRO A 44 -9.13 -9.75 -15.83
CA PRO A 44 -9.26 -10.40 -17.12
C PRO A 44 -9.05 -11.91 -16.97
N VAL A 45 -9.69 -12.70 -17.84
CA VAL A 45 -9.43 -14.14 -17.92
C VAL A 45 -8.12 -14.35 -18.67
N VAL A 46 -7.13 -14.93 -17.99
CA VAL A 46 -5.77 -15.15 -18.54
C VAL A 46 -5.27 -16.57 -18.23
N PRO A 47 -4.28 -17.09 -18.97
CA PRO A 47 -3.56 -18.29 -18.57
C PRO A 47 -2.93 -18.14 -17.17
N PRO A 48 -2.83 -19.21 -16.36
CA PRO A 48 -2.30 -19.13 -14.99
C PRO A 48 -0.91 -18.49 -14.87
N ILE A 49 -0.04 -18.66 -15.88
CA ILE A 49 1.31 -18.05 -15.90
C ILE A 49 1.29 -16.51 -15.95
N LEU A 50 0.16 -15.92 -16.35
CA LEU A 50 -0.02 -14.48 -16.42
C LEU A 50 -0.80 -13.92 -15.21
N GLU A 51 -1.25 -14.76 -14.28
CA GLU A 51 -1.91 -14.27 -13.07
C GLU A 51 -0.90 -13.59 -12.13
N PRO A 52 -1.16 -12.37 -11.64
CA PRO A 52 -0.36 -11.78 -10.58
C PRO A 52 -0.58 -12.54 -9.27
N PRO A 53 0.26 -12.33 -8.24
CA PRO A 53 0.05 -12.93 -6.93
C PRO A 53 -1.38 -12.75 -6.40
N ALA A 54 -1.88 -13.72 -5.62
CA ALA A 54 -3.29 -13.74 -5.21
C ALA A 54 -3.75 -12.48 -4.46
N ASN A 55 -2.81 -11.84 -3.75
CA ASN A 55 -3.03 -10.59 -3.00
C ASN A 55 -3.00 -9.33 -3.87
N GLN A 56 -3.30 -9.39 -5.17
CA GLN A 56 -3.24 -8.24 -6.08
C GLN A 56 -4.62 -7.93 -6.66
N ASN A 57 -5.08 -6.68 -6.62
CA ASN A 57 -6.36 -6.27 -7.23
C ASN A 57 -6.16 -5.23 -8.32
N VAL A 58 -7.01 -5.30 -9.35
CA VAL A 58 -7.08 -4.30 -10.41
C VAL A 58 -7.56 -2.98 -9.79
N THR A 59 -6.75 -1.94 -9.91
CA THR A 59 -7.09 -0.58 -9.45
C THR A 59 -7.29 0.40 -10.59
N PHE A 60 -6.85 0.01 -11.78
CA PHE A 60 -7.03 0.80 -12.98
C PHE A 60 -7.00 -0.13 -14.19
N HIS A 61 -7.91 0.12 -15.12
CA HIS A 61 -7.99 -0.54 -16.41
C HIS A 61 -7.89 0.57 -17.48
N ALA A 62 -7.10 0.33 -18.52
CA ALA A 62 -7.01 1.25 -19.66
C ALA A 62 -6.91 0.49 -20.97
N PHE A 63 -7.56 1.01 -21.99
CA PHE A 63 -7.41 0.58 -23.37
C PHE A 63 -6.23 1.32 -24.00
N ALA A 64 -5.49 0.68 -24.88
CA ALA A 64 -4.35 1.29 -25.54
C ALA A 64 -4.43 1.14 -27.05
N ALA A 65 -4.04 2.21 -27.74
CA ALA A 65 -3.84 2.20 -29.18
C ALA A 65 -2.57 2.97 -29.53
N GLY A 66 -1.77 2.41 -30.43
CA GLY A 66 -0.50 3.00 -30.82
C GLY A 66 0.29 2.10 -31.76
N VAL A 67 1.62 2.19 -31.69
CA VAL A 67 2.52 1.40 -32.52
C VAL A 67 3.61 0.68 -31.71
N GLN A 68 4.03 -0.48 -32.21
CA GLN A 68 5.29 -1.11 -31.86
C GLN A 68 6.33 -0.68 -32.91
N ILE A 69 7.45 -0.12 -32.45
CA ILE A 69 8.50 0.37 -33.33
C ILE A 69 9.59 -0.69 -33.43
N TYR A 70 9.91 -1.10 -34.64
CA TYR A 70 10.99 -2.01 -34.96
C TYR A 70 12.03 -1.31 -35.81
N THR A 71 13.28 -1.71 -35.65
CA THR A 71 14.40 -1.24 -36.48
C THR A 71 15.01 -2.42 -37.21
N TRP A 72 15.19 -2.30 -38.51
CA TRP A 72 15.91 -3.29 -39.32
C TRP A 72 17.40 -3.17 -39.03
N THR A 73 17.95 -4.18 -38.38
CA THR A 73 19.36 -4.18 -37.98
C THR A 73 19.90 -5.60 -37.93
N GLN A 74 21.20 -5.72 -37.68
CA GLN A 74 21.88 -7.00 -37.56
C GLN A 74 21.26 -7.79 -36.40
N ASN A 75 20.99 -9.08 -36.61
CA ASN A 75 20.32 -9.89 -35.61
C ASN A 75 21.21 -10.00 -34.36
N PRO A 76 20.71 -9.63 -33.17
CA PRO A 76 21.53 -9.58 -31.96
C PRO A 76 22.08 -10.95 -31.51
N THR A 77 21.42 -12.03 -31.92
CA THR A 77 21.78 -13.42 -31.56
C THR A 77 22.54 -14.16 -32.65
N ASN A 78 22.42 -13.71 -33.90
CA ASN A 78 23.18 -14.23 -35.03
C ASN A 78 23.62 -13.08 -35.94
N PRO A 79 24.82 -12.53 -35.72
CA PRO A 79 25.32 -11.40 -36.49
C PRO A 79 25.44 -11.66 -38.00
N ALA A 80 25.37 -12.90 -38.49
CA ALA A 80 25.36 -13.18 -39.93
C ALA A 80 24.02 -12.85 -40.61
N LEU A 81 22.96 -12.59 -39.84
CA LEU A 81 21.61 -12.32 -40.33
C LEU A 81 21.16 -10.90 -39.97
N TYR A 82 20.13 -10.42 -40.67
CA TYR A 82 19.41 -9.19 -40.35
C TYR A 82 17.99 -9.53 -39.94
N SER A 83 17.45 -8.75 -39.00
CA SER A 83 16.09 -8.93 -38.51
C SER A 83 15.52 -7.63 -37.99
N TRP A 84 14.19 -7.54 -37.97
CA TRP A 84 13.48 -6.50 -37.23
C TRP A 84 13.69 -6.69 -35.73
N VAL A 85 14.33 -5.71 -35.08
CA VAL A 85 14.54 -5.69 -33.63
C VAL A 85 13.61 -4.68 -33.00
N PHE A 86 12.94 -5.08 -31.92
CA PHE A 86 12.02 -4.20 -31.18
C PHE A 86 12.78 -3.04 -30.53
N LYS A 87 12.34 -1.82 -30.78
CA LYS A 87 12.92 -0.58 -30.24
C LYS A 87 12.13 -0.07 -29.04
N ALA A 88 10.84 0.21 -29.23
CA ALA A 88 9.97 0.76 -28.18
C ALA A 88 8.49 0.69 -28.57
N PRO A 89 7.56 0.71 -27.60
CA PRO A 89 6.18 1.06 -27.85
C PRO A 89 6.01 2.58 -27.88
N GLU A 90 5.00 3.06 -28.60
CA GLU A 90 4.43 4.39 -28.46
C GLU A 90 2.91 4.26 -28.52
N ALA A 91 2.20 4.49 -27.40
CA ALA A 91 0.76 4.37 -27.36
C ALA A 91 0.10 5.39 -26.42
N MET A 92 -1.14 5.75 -26.76
CA MET A 92 -2.05 6.45 -25.87
C MET A 92 -2.87 5.44 -25.08
N LEU A 93 -3.16 5.79 -23.83
CA LEU A 93 -4.06 5.06 -22.95
C LEU A 93 -5.40 5.80 -22.93
N PHE A 94 -6.50 5.06 -22.94
CA PHE A 94 -7.88 5.53 -22.98
C PHE A 94 -8.68 4.91 -21.84
N LYS A 95 -9.65 5.67 -21.33
CA LYS A 95 -10.54 5.20 -20.28
C LYS A 95 -11.42 4.04 -20.75
N ASP A 96 -11.93 4.15 -21.97
CA ASP A 96 -12.88 3.24 -22.60
C ASP A 96 -12.40 2.82 -24.01
N ASP A 97 -12.97 1.74 -24.55
CA ASP A 97 -12.57 1.16 -25.84
C ASP A 97 -12.96 2.02 -27.06
N ASP A 98 -13.85 3.00 -26.88
CA ASP A 98 -14.19 3.99 -27.93
C ASP A 98 -13.03 4.94 -28.23
N ARG A 99 -12.06 5.04 -27.30
CA ARG A 99 -10.84 5.85 -27.40
C ARG A 99 -11.12 7.36 -27.44
N ASP A 100 -12.23 7.80 -26.87
CA ASP A 100 -12.60 9.21 -26.84
C ASP A 100 -11.98 10.00 -25.67
N ASP A 101 -11.67 9.35 -24.54
CA ASP A 101 -11.04 9.97 -23.36
C ASP A 101 -9.60 9.47 -23.12
N PRO A 102 -8.57 10.19 -23.61
CA PRO A 102 -7.19 9.86 -23.33
C PRO A 102 -6.83 10.14 -21.87
N VAL A 103 -6.31 9.11 -21.20
CA VAL A 103 -5.95 9.12 -19.78
C VAL A 103 -4.44 9.01 -19.53
N GLY A 104 -3.63 8.68 -20.53
CA GLY A 104 -2.20 8.54 -20.33
C GLY A 104 -1.41 8.12 -21.57
N LEU A 105 -0.14 7.77 -21.36
CA LEU A 105 0.82 7.37 -22.37
C LEU A 105 1.54 6.09 -21.95
N HIS A 106 1.94 5.28 -22.93
CA HIS A 106 2.84 4.15 -22.77
C HIS A 106 4.01 4.25 -23.75
N TYR A 107 5.24 4.14 -23.25
CA TYR A 107 6.45 4.34 -24.04
C TYR A 107 7.65 3.51 -23.53
N ALA A 108 8.83 3.71 -24.12
CA ALA A 108 10.08 3.01 -23.77
C ALA A 108 10.34 2.96 -22.24
N GLY A 109 10.88 1.85 -21.75
CA GLY A 109 11.12 1.63 -20.32
C GLY A 109 10.82 0.21 -19.83
N PRO A 110 9.74 -0.45 -20.28
CA PRO A 110 8.41 0.10 -20.57
C PRO A 110 7.87 0.99 -19.45
N THR A 111 7.32 2.15 -19.80
CA THR A 111 6.77 3.13 -18.85
C THR A 111 5.30 3.41 -19.15
N TRP A 112 4.49 3.58 -18.11
CA TRP A 112 3.14 4.13 -18.21
C TRP A 112 3.08 5.43 -17.42
N GLU A 113 2.49 6.47 -18.01
CA GLU A 113 2.31 7.79 -17.42
C GLU A 113 0.84 8.18 -17.51
N HIS A 114 0.22 8.51 -16.37
CA HIS A 114 -1.17 8.94 -16.31
C HIS A 114 -1.27 10.47 -16.39
N LYS A 115 -2.42 11.01 -16.80
CA LYS A 115 -2.66 12.47 -16.92
C LYS A 115 -2.54 13.25 -15.61
N ASP A 116 -2.56 12.57 -14.47
CA ASP A 116 -2.25 13.14 -13.15
C ASP A 116 -0.75 13.30 -12.86
N GLY A 117 0.12 12.90 -13.79
CA GLY A 117 1.57 12.98 -13.68
C GLY A 117 2.24 11.79 -12.98
N SER A 118 1.48 10.83 -12.47
CA SER A 118 2.05 9.60 -11.90
C SER A 118 2.57 8.65 -12.98
N LYS A 119 3.64 7.94 -12.66
CA LYS A 119 4.29 7.00 -13.57
C LYS A 119 4.57 5.67 -12.90
N VAL A 120 4.63 4.63 -13.72
CA VAL A 120 5.14 3.31 -13.33
C VAL A 120 6.03 2.77 -14.43
N VAL A 121 7.21 2.26 -14.05
CA VAL A 121 8.12 1.53 -14.94
C VAL A 121 7.98 0.04 -14.63
N GLY A 122 7.85 -0.79 -15.67
CA GLY A 122 7.64 -2.23 -15.54
C GLY A 122 8.78 -3.07 -16.07
N MET A 123 8.90 -4.29 -15.55
CA MET A 123 9.77 -5.35 -16.07
C MET A 123 8.91 -6.57 -16.44
N VAL A 124 9.12 -7.14 -17.62
CA VAL A 124 8.38 -8.34 -18.04
C VAL A 124 8.80 -9.53 -17.20
N LEU A 125 7.84 -10.20 -16.56
CA LEU A 125 8.06 -11.44 -15.83
C LEU A 125 7.68 -12.68 -16.65
N GLN A 126 6.51 -12.64 -17.28
CA GLN A 126 5.94 -13.78 -18.00
C GLN A 126 5.29 -13.33 -19.30
N ARG A 127 5.23 -14.25 -20.28
CA ARG A 127 4.66 -14.00 -21.61
C ARG A 127 3.82 -15.20 -22.03
N SER A 128 2.72 -14.95 -22.74
CA SER A 128 1.91 -15.96 -23.42
C SER A 128 1.57 -15.50 -24.83
N SER A 129 1.41 -16.41 -25.77
CA SER A 129 0.87 -16.08 -27.10
C SER A 129 -0.53 -15.47 -26.98
N SER A 130 -0.84 -14.51 -27.86
CA SER A 130 -2.20 -13.99 -28.03
C SER A 130 -3.02 -14.98 -28.86
N ALA A 131 -4.36 -14.86 -28.78
CA ALA A 131 -5.27 -15.62 -29.64
C ALA A 131 -5.16 -15.20 -31.12
N ASP A 132 -4.83 -13.93 -31.37
CA ASP A 132 -4.46 -13.44 -32.71
C ASP A 132 -2.99 -13.78 -32.99
N PRO A 133 -2.67 -14.62 -34.01
CA PRO A 133 -1.31 -15.00 -34.34
C PRO A 133 -0.45 -13.82 -34.84
N ASN A 134 -1.07 -12.73 -35.28
CA ASN A 134 -0.39 -11.50 -35.71
C ASN A 134 -0.30 -10.44 -34.60
N ALA A 135 -0.69 -10.81 -33.37
CA ALA A 135 -0.61 -9.92 -32.23
C ALA A 135 0.62 -10.17 -31.38
N ILE A 136 1.16 -9.09 -30.81
CA ILE A 136 2.21 -9.19 -29.81
C ILE A 136 1.75 -10.02 -28.59
N PRO A 137 2.66 -10.72 -27.89
CA PRO A 137 2.31 -11.58 -26.76
C PRO A 137 1.59 -10.84 -25.63
N TRP A 138 0.72 -11.54 -24.90
CA TRP A 138 0.23 -11.09 -23.61
C TRP A 138 1.33 -11.16 -22.57
N LEU A 139 1.32 -10.24 -21.60
CA LEU A 139 2.40 -10.08 -20.63
C LEU A 139 1.86 -9.96 -19.21
N LEU A 140 2.62 -10.50 -18.26
CA LEU A 140 2.62 -10.07 -16.88
C LEU A 140 3.93 -9.31 -16.63
N LEU A 141 3.82 -8.11 -16.08
CA LEU A 141 4.93 -7.26 -15.70
C LEU A 141 4.88 -6.93 -14.20
N GLN A 142 6.05 -6.76 -13.60
CA GLN A 142 6.22 -6.24 -12.24
C GLN A 142 6.72 -4.80 -12.28
N ALA A 143 6.16 -3.95 -11.44
CA ALA A 143 6.64 -2.58 -11.27
C ALA A 143 8.06 -2.60 -10.67
N VAL A 144 8.97 -1.83 -11.27
CA VAL A 144 10.35 -1.64 -10.77
C VAL A 144 10.55 -0.27 -10.14
N SER A 145 9.78 0.73 -10.57
CA SER A 145 9.72 2.04 -9.93
C SER A 145 8.38 2.71 -10.18
N ASN A 146 8.00 3.59 -9.26
CA ASN A 146 6.81 4.42 -9.33
C ASN A 146 7.20 5.87 -9.01
N GLU A 147 6.56 6.82 -9.67
CA GLU A 147 6.79 8.25 -9.47
C GLU A 147 5.46 8.99 -9.34
N GLY A 148 5.43 10.03 -8.51
CA GLY A 148 4.24 10.84 -8.24
C GLY A 148 3.22 10.17 -7.31
N HIS A 149 2.11 10.86 -7.04
CA HIS A 149 1.12 10.46 -6.01
C HIS A 149 -0.23 9.98 -6.59
N GLY A 150 -0.33 9.80 -7.90
CA GLY A 150 -1.58 9.51 -8.62
C GLY A 150 -1.93 8.04 -8.84
N LYS A 151 -2.67 7.76 -9.92
CA LYS A 151 -3.16 6.42 -10.30
C LYS A 151 -2.07 5.36 -10.43
N PHE A 152 -0.82 5.74 -10.71
CA PHE A 152 0.31 4.81 -10.83
C PHE A 152 1.26 4.78 -9.64
N SER A 153 1.02 5.53 -8.57
CA SER A 153 1.96 5.66 -7.43
C SER A 153 2.22 4.36 -6.65
N ALA A 154 1.24 3.45 -6.58
CA ALA A 154 1.33 2.22 -5.81
C ALA A 154 1.07 0.95 -6.64
N VAL A 155 1.18 1.06 -7.97
CA VAL A 155 1.07 -0.09 -8.88
C VAL A 155 2.24 -1.05 -8.65
N THR A 156 1.94 -2.33 -8.50
CA THR A 156 2.91 -3.41 -8.24
C THR A 156 3.01 -4.41 -9.39
N TYR A 157 1.91 -4.67 -10.09
CA TYR A 157 1.88 -5.51 -11.29
C TYR A 157 1.07 -4.86 -12.40
N ILE A 158 1.38 -5.22 -13.65
CA ILE A 158 0.66 -4.77 -14.84
C ILE A 158 0.45 -5.99 -15.73
N GLN A 159 -0.77 -6.20 -16.21
CA GLN A 159 -1.03 -7.14 -17.28
C GLN A 159 -1.27 -6.39 -18.58
N ARG A 160 -0.73 -6.92 -19.67
CA ARG A 160 -1.11 -6.55 -21.05
C ARG A 160 -1.81 -7.73 -21.69
N VAL A 161 -3.08 -7.57 -22.03
CA VAL A 161 -3.93 -8.63 -22.59
C VAL A 161 -4.73 -8.11 -23.79
N ASN A 162 -5.49 -9.00 -24.43
CA ASN A 162 -6.36 -8.68 -25.57
C ASN A 162 -5.65 -7.90 -26.68
N THR A 163 -4.41 -8.28 -26.96
CA THR A 163 -3.59 -7.62 -27.97
C THR A 163 -4.07 -7.96 -29.39
N VAL A 164 -4.06 -6.95 -30.26
CA VAL A 164 -4.27 -7.09 -31.72
C VAL A 164 -3.12 -6.39 -32.43
N GLY A 165 -2.51 -7.06 -33.40
CA GLY A 165 -1.40 -6.51 -34.20
C GLY A 165 -0.09 -6.25 -33.44
N GLY A 166 0.79 -5.47 -34.07
CA GLY A 166 2.07 -5.04 -33.51
C GLY A 166 3.23 -6.01 -33.68
N THR A 167 3.08 -7.16 -34.32
CA THR A 167 4.21 -8.05 -34.62
C THR A 167 5.17 -7.42 -35.63
N ALA A 168 6.45 -7.81 -35.57
CA ALA A 168 7.44 -7.35 -36.54
C ALA A 168 7.01 -7.67 -37.98
N PRO A 169 7.33 -6.80 -38.97
CA PRO A 169 7.06 -7.10 -40.37
C PRO A 169 7.75 -8.39 -40.82
N THR A 170 7.10 -9.14 -41.72
CA THR A 170 7.68 -10.36 -42.32
C THR A 170 8.62 -10.04 -43.49
N THR A 171 8.38 -8.94 -44.20
CA THR A 171 9.26 -8.45 -45.26
C THR A 171 10.49 -7.78 -44.65
N GLY A 172 11.69 -8.15 -45.10
CA GLY A 172 12.93 -7.54 -44.64
C GLY A 172 13.04 -6.06 -45.04
N GLY A 173 13.84 -5.30 -44.30
CA GLY A 173 14.18 -3.92 -44.65
C GLY A 173 15.16 -3.85 -45.82
N ASP A 174 15.00 -2.82 -46.65
CA ASP A 174 15.88 -2.52 -47.79
C ASP A 174 17.08 -1.63 -47.42
N ALA A 175 17.07 -1.03 -46.22
CA ALA A 175 18.14 -0.22 -45.67
C ALA A 175 18.40 -0.52 -44.18
N MET A 176 19.67 -0.45 -43.77
CA MET A 176 20.03 -0.48 -42.35
C MET A 176 19.36 0.66 -41.59
N HIS A 177 18.92 0.36 -40.36
CA HIS A 177 18.23 1.30 -39.47
C HIS A 177 16.87 1.80 -39.99
N LEU A 178 16.30 1.16 -41.02
CA LEU A 178 14.91 1.40 -41.42
C LEU A 178 13.98 1.15 -40.22
N GLU A 179 13.02 2.04 -40.00
CA GLU A 179 12.03 1.91 -38.93
C GLU A 179 10.67 1.46 -39.48
N ALA A 180 10.09 0.45 -38.85
CA ALA A 180 8.71 0.04 -39.07
C ALA A 180 7.89 0.38 -37.82
N ARG A 181 6.79 1.13 -38.02
CA ARG A 181 5.83 1.48 -36.97
C ARG A 181 4.58 0.64 -37.18
N VAL A 182 4.45 -0.46 -36.44
CA VAL A 182 3.36 -1.43 -36.64
C VAL A 182 2.22 -1.14 -35.67
N PRO A 183 1.00 -0.85 -36.15
CA PRO A 183 -0.15 -0.58 -35.28
C PRO A 183 -0.48 -1.74 -34.35
N TYR A 184 -0.87 -1.42 -33.12
CA TYR A 184 -1.40 -2.39 -32.16
C TYR A 184 -2.43 -1.77 -31.23
N THR A 185 -3.27 -2.64 -30.67
CA THR A 185 -4.15 -2.33 -29.54
C THR A 185 -3.92 -3.31 -28.41
N ALA A 186 -4.23 -2.92 -27.18
CA ALA A 186 -4.15 -3.78 -26.00
C ALA A 186 -5.06 -3.27 -24.89
N GLU A 187 -5.36 -4.13 -23.93
CA GLU A 187 -5.88 -3.74 -22.61
C GLU A 187 -4.79 -3.86 -21.56
N TYR A 188 -4.71 -2.86 -20.68
CA TYR A 188 -3.79 -2.81 -19.55
C TYR A 188 -4.54 -2.82 -18.24
N TYR A 189 -4.27 -3.83 -17.42
CA TYR A 189 -4.81 -3.95 -16.06
C TYR A 189 -3.68 -3.68 -15.08
N PHE A 190 -3.83 -2.64 -14.27
CA PHE A 190 -2.86 -2.21 -13.28
C PHE A 190 -3.31 -2.70 -11.91
N TYR A 191 -2.40 -3.41 -11.26
CA TYR A 191 -2.63 -4.04 -9.99
C TYR A 191 -1.91 -3.30 -8.88
N ARG A 192 -2.54 -3.27 -7.72
CA ARG A 192 -1.89 -2.98 -6.44
C ARG A 192 -2.06 -4.18 -5.54
N VAL A 193 -1.22 -4.25 -4.50
CA VAL A 193 -1.50 -5.17 -3.39
C VAL A 193 -2.92 -4.88 -2.92
N HIS A 194 -3.77 -5.89 -2.95
CA HIS A 194 -4.96 -5.97 -2.13
C HIS A 194 -4.51 -5.87 -0.68
N SER A 195 -4.40 -4.65 -0.20
CA SER A 195 -5.06 -4.36 1.04
C SER A 195 -6.54 -4.62 0.75
N SER A 196 -7.12 -5.70 1.28
CA SER A 196 -8.38 -5.46 2.00
C SER A 196 -8.01 -4.30 2.88
N THR A 197 -8.46 -3.06 2.58
CA THR A 197 -7.95 -1.81 3.17
C THR A 197 -7.37 -2.14 4.52
N ILE A 198 -6.03 -2.16 4.66
CA ILE A 198 -5.41 -2.42 5.95
C ILE A 198 -6.13 -1.43 6.84
N ASP A 199 -6.98 -1.95 7.71
CA ASP A 199 -7.89 -1.08 8.43
C ASP A 199 -7.02 -0.18 9.29
N GLU A 200 -7.58 0.95 9.72
CA GLU A 200 -6.83 1.97 10.42
C GLU A 200 -6.10 1.39 11.65
N VAL A 201 -6.66 0.36 12.29
CA VAL A 201 -6.02 -0.33 13.42
C VAL A 201 -4.81 -1.13 12.96
N THR A 202 -4.92 -1.90 11.88
CA THR A 202 -3.80 -2.66 11.33
C THR A 202 -2.68 -1.74 10.80
N GLU A 203 -3.02 -0.60 10.19
CA GLU A 203 -2.04 0.40 9.73
C GLU A 203 -1.27 0.98 10.92
N TRP A 204 -2.01 1.44 11.95
CA TRP A 204 -1.39 2.06 13.11
C TRP A 204 -0.68 1.06 14.03
N ASN A 205 -1.04 -0.22 13.99
CA ASN A 205 -0.24 -1.27 14.62
C ASN A 205 1.15 -1.40 13.96
N ARG A 206 1.26 -1.23 12.63
CA ARG A 206 2.57 -1.20 11.94
C ARG A 206 3.38 0.04 12.32
N ASN A 207 2.73 1.21 12.39
CA ASN A 207 3.38 2.46 12.82
C ASN A 207 3.87 2.35 14.27
N MET A 208 3.07 1.75 15.17
CA MET A 208 3.46 1.44 16.55
C MET A 208 4.71 0.55 16.60
N LEU A 209 4.73 -0.56 15.86
CA LEU A 209 5.90 -1.44 15.82
C LEU A 209 7.14 -0.72 15.29
N ALA A 210 7.01 0.10 14.24
CA ALA A 210 8.09 0.93 13.73
C ALA A 210 8.62 1.91 14.79
N ALA A 211 7.73 2.54 15.55
CA ALA A 211 8.10 3.44 16.65
C ALA A 211 8.85 2.70 17.77
N PHE A 212 8.46 1.45 18.09
CA PHE A 212 9.14 0.62 19.08
C PHE A 212 10.56 0.26 18.64
N PHE A 213 10.73 -0.16 17.38
CA PHE A 213 12.04 -0.47 16.83
C PHE A 213 12.94 0.77 16.79
N LYS A 214 12.41 1.92 16.37
CA LYS A 214 13.14 3.19 16.36
C LYS A 214 13.57 3.65 17.76
N ALA A 215 12.74 3.40 18.77
CA ALA A 215 13.07 3.69 20.17
C ALA A 215 14.01 2.65 20.82
N GLY A 216 14.27 1.53 20.16
CA GLY A 216 15.09 0.45 20.72
C GLY A 216 14.48 -0.19 21.96
N LEU A 217 13.14 -0.27 22.04
CA LEU A 217 12.48 -0.84 23.21
C LEU A 217 12.86 -2.32 23.39
N SER A 218 13.11 -2.72 24.64
CA SER A 218 13.20 -4.14 24.97
C SER A 218 11.84 -4.81 24.76
N PRO A 219 11.79 -6.12 24.46
CA PRO A 219 10.52 -6.82 24.30
C PRO A 219 9.58 -6.64 25.50
N LEU A 220 10.14 -6.60 26.72
CA LEU A 220 9.36 -6.42 27.94
C LEU A 220 8.68 -5.04 28.01
N VAL A 221 9.40 -3.95 27.70
CA VAL A 221 8.81 -2.60 27.66
C VAL A 221 7.82 -2.44 26.50
N ALA A 222 8.10 -3.08 25.36
CA ALA A 222 7.21 -3.07 24.20
C ALA A 222 5.82 -3.64 24.52
N THR A 223 5.72 -4.66 25.38
CA THR A 223 4.41 -5.20 25.80
C THR A 223 3.53 -4.15 26.50
N ARG A 224 4.11 -3.34 27.39
CA ARG A 224 3.38 -2.26 28.08
C ARG A 224 2.95 -1.17 27.10
N ALA A 225 3.88 -0.72 26.26
CA ALA A 225 3.61 0.33 25.27
C ALA A 225 2.49 -0.12 24.30
N GLY A 226 2.55 -1.36 23.83
CA GLY A 226 1.54 -1.94 22.93
C GLY A 226 0.17 -2.04 23.58
N ALA A 227 0.11 -2.41 24.87
CA ALA A 227 -1.16 -2.48 25.60
C ALA A 227 -1.81 -1.09 25.77
N ILE A 228 -1.02 -0.03 26.03
CA ILE A 228 -1.53 1.35 26.10
C ILE A 228 -2.16 1.78 24.78
N VAL A 229 -1.44 1.61 23.67
CA VAL A 229 -1.93 1.98 22.34
C VAL A 229 -3.17 1.16 21.97
N SER A 230 -3.12 -0.16 22.17
CA SER A 230 -4.22 -1.06 21.81
C SER A 230 -5.49 -0.80 22.64
N ALA A 231 -5.35 -0.50 23.93
CA ALA A 231 -6.49 -0.17 24.78
C ALA A 231 -7.14 1.16 24.38
N ALA A 232 -6.33 2.18 24.03
CA ALA A 232 -6.84 3.44 23.53
C ALA A 232 -7.59 3.29 22.21
N VAL A 233 -7.04 2.53 21.25
CA VAL A 233 -7.71 2.27 19.97
C VAL A 233 -9.01 1.48 20.18
N TYR A 234 -8.98 0.45 21.04
CA TYR A 234 -10.15 -0.35 21.35
C TYR A 234 -11.29 0.49 21.94
N ASP A 235 -11.02 1.27 22.99
CA ASP A 235 -12.04 2.10 23.64
C ASP A 235 -12.52 3.25 22.73
N ALA A 236 -11.65 3.78 21.86
CA ALA A 236 -12.03 4.82 20.90
C ALA A 236 -13.05 4.28 19.88
N VAL A 237 -12.76 3.12 19.29
CA VAL A 237 -13.66 2.45 18.34
C VAL A 237 -14.93 1.97 19.03
N ASN A 238 -14.80 1.26 20.14
CA ASN A 238 -15.93 0.72 20.87
C ASN A 238 -16.80 1.82 21.47
N GLY A 239 -16.25 3.00 21.75
CA GLY A 239 -17.01 4.15 22.21
C GLY A 239 -18.04 4.66 21.20
N ILE A 240 -17.80 4.40 19.91
CA ILE A 240 -18.68 4.76 18.79
C ILE A 240 -19.63 3.61 18.49
N GLU A 241 -19.12 2.39 18.27
CA GLU A 241 -19.93 1.20 17.93
C GLU A 241 -20.81 0.72 19.09
N ARG A 242 -20.34 0.87 20.33
CA ARG A 242 -20.99 0.46 21.58
C ARG A 242 -21.35 -1.03 21.64
N ARG A 243 -20.51 -1.88 21.02
CA ARG A 243 -20.78 -3.31 20.90
C ARG A 243 -20.21 -4.14 22.04
N TYR A 244 -19.14 -3.68 22.67
CA TYR A 244 -18.39 -4.42 23.67
C TYR A 244 -18.23 -3.64 24.97
N GLN A 245 -17.75 -4.30 26.02
CA GLN A 245 -17.46 -3.65 27.30
C GLN A 245 -16.16 -2.82 27.18
N PRO A 246 -16.18 -1.52 27.51
CA PRO A 246 -14.96 -0.73 27.50
C PRO A 246 -13.93 -1.22 28.53
N ILE A 247 -12.65 -1.03 28.21
CA ILE A 247 -11.53 -1.32 29.11
C ILE A 247 -11.48 -0.26 30.22
N HIS A 248 -11.65 1.01 29.87
CA HIS A 248 -11.57 2.13 30.81
C HIS A 248 -12.51 3.28 30.47
N VAL A 249 -12.51 3.75 29.21
CA VAL A 249 -13.25 4.94 28.81
C VAL A 249 -14.66 4.55 28.40
N ALA A 250 -15.66 5.11 29.07
CA ALA A 250 -17.07 4.79 28.81
C ALA A 250 -17.47 5.07 27.35
N ALA A 251 -18.43 4.31 26.82
CA ALA A 251 -18.83 4.40 25.43
C ALA A 251 -19.78 5.59 25.13
N ASN A 252 -19.27 6.81 25.31
CA ASN A 252 -20.02 8.07 25.20
C ASN A 252 -19.58 8.96 24.01
N ALA A 253 -19.05 8.37 22.94
CA ALA A 253 -18.60 9.11 21.76
C ALA A 253 -19.71 10.00 21.15
N PRO A 254 -19.37 11.21 20.65
CA PRO A 254 -20.32 12.08 19.96
C PRO A 254 -21.05 11.37 18.83
N ARG A 255 -22.35 11.63 18.66
CA ARG A 255 -23.12 11.03 17.57
C ARG A 255 -22.53 11.41 16.22
N GLY A 256 -22.39 10.41 15.35
CA GLY A 256 -21.81 10.57 14.02
C GLY A 256 -20.31 10.90 14.04
N ALA A 257 -19.58 10.55 15.10
CA ALA A 257 -18.11 10.53 15.07
C ALA A 257 -17.61 9.40 14.16
N SER A 258 -16.56 9.69 13.38
CA SER A 258 -15.89 8.70 12.53
C SER A 258 -15.12 7.70 13.40
N GLN A 259 -15.41 6.41 13.22
CA GLN A 259 -14.70 5.31 13.87
C GLN A 259 -13.26 5.21 13.37
N ARG A 260 -13.06 5.39 12.06
CA ARG A 260 -11.75 5.34 11.40
C ARG A 260 -10.85 6.44 11.93
N ALA A 261 -11.34 7.68 11.95
CA ALA A 261 -10.59 8.83 12.47
C ALA A 261 -10.31 8.71 13.98
N ALA A 262 -11.26 8.17 14.76
CA ALA A 262 -11.05 7.92 16.18
C ALA A 262 -9.96 6.88 16.46
N ALA A 263 -9.91 5.79 15.68
CA ALA A 263 -8.87 4.77 15.80
C ALA A 263 -7.48 5.34 15.51
N VAL A 264 -7.33 6.04 14.38
CA VAL A 264 -6.08 6.70 13.96
C VAL A 264 -5.62 7.71 15.02
N GLN A 265 -6.52 8.60 15.46
CA GLN A 265 -6.15 9.65 16.42
C GLN A 265 -5.77 9.06 17.78
N ALA A 266 -6.49 8.03 18.26
CA ALA A 266 -6.17 7.39 19.53
C ALA A 266 -4.80 6.70 19.50
N ALA A 267 -4.47 6.02 18.40
CA ALA A 267 -3.15 5.42 18.21
C ALA A 267 -2.04 6.46 18.17
N TYR A 268 -2.23 7.51 17.35
CA TYR A 268 -1.31 8.64 17.23
C TYR A 268 -1.02 9.29 18.60
N ALA A 269 -2.07 9.69 19.32
CA ALA A 269 -1.94 10.41 20.58
C ALA A 269 -1.22 9.55 21.64
N SER A 270 -1.54 8.25 21.71
CA SER A 270 -0.86 7.30 22.59
C SER A 270 0.63 7.18 22.25
N LEU A 271 0.98 7.12 20.96
CA LEU A 271 2.37 7.05 20.50
C LEU A 271 3.14 8.36 20.76
N VAL A 272 2.49 9.52 20.67
CA VAL A 272 3.10 10.81 21.02
C VAL A 272 3.39 10.91 22.52
N HIS A 273 2.50 10.43 23.38
CA HIS A 273 2.76 10.33 24.82
C HIS A 273 3.94 9.41 25.14
N LEU A 274 4.04 8.27 24.45
CA LEU A 274 5.11 7.28 24.65
C LEU A 274 6.46 7.73 24.05
N PHE A 275 6.43 8.40 22.90
CA PHE A 275 7.63 8.73 22.10
C PHE A 275 7.59 10.19 21.60
N PRO A 276 7.65 11.19 22.50
CA PRO A 276 7.53 12.60 22.12
C PRO A 276 8.58 13.06 21.09
N ALA A 277 9.78 12.48 21.12
CA ALA A 277 10.84 12.76 20.15
C ALA A 277 10.54 12.28 18.72
N GLN A 278 9.59 11.35 18.53
CA GLN A 278 9.18 10.83 17.23
C GLN A 278 7.95 11.58 16.66
N LYS A 279 7.44 12.59 17.37
CA LYS A 279 6.24 13.33 16.98
C LYS A 279 6.25 13.82 15.51
N PRO A 280 7.34 14.35 14.93
CA PRO A 280 7.33 14.81 13.54
C PRO A 280 6.99 13.71 12.52
N ASP A 281 7.49 12.49 12.73
CA ASP A 281 7.18 11.36 11.84
C ASP A 281 5.74 10.86 12.03
N LEU A 282 5.28 10.84 13.29
CA LEU A 282 3.91 10.48 13.63
C LEU A 282 2.90 11.50 13.09
N ASP A 283 3.24 12.80 13.09
CA ASP A 283 2.43 13.87 12.50
C ASP A 283 2.26 13.64 10.99
N ALA A 284 3.34 13.27 10.29
CA ALA A 284 3.28 12.97 8.86
C ALA A 284 2.42 11.74 8.55
N GLN A 285 2.53 10.68 9.36
CA GLN A 285 1.69 9.48 9.24
C GLN A 285 0.21 9.79 9.51
N LEU A 286 -0.09 10.57 10.55
CA LEU A 286 -1.43 11.03 10.87
C LEU A 286 -2.05 11.84 9.71
N ALA A 287 -1.29 12.77 9.13
CA ALA A 287 -1.76 13.56 7.99
C ALA A 287 -2.13 12.68 6.79
N VAL A 288 -1.35 11.63 6.51
CA VAL A 288 -1.64 10.67 5.44
C VAL A 288 -2.92 9.89 5.71
N SER A 289 -3.06 9.28 6.91
CA SER A 289 -4.27 8.51 7.25
C SER A 289 -5.53 9.39 7.23
N LEU A 290 -5.48 10.60 7.81
CA LEU A 290 -6.64 11.50 7.82
C LEU A 290 -7.01 12.03 6.43
N SER A 291 -6.04 12.27 5.55
CA SER A 291 -6.30 12.64 4.16
C SER A 291 -6.97 11.50 3.39
N ALA A 292 -6.54 10.26 3.64
CA ALA A 292 -7.15 9.08 3.02
C ALA A 292 -8.60 8.86 3.49
N ILE A 293 -8.89 9.08 4.79
CA ILE A 293 -10.24 9.03 5.34
C ILE A 293 -11.11 10.15 4.74
N ALA A 294 -10.59 11.37 4.65
CA ALA A 294 -11.35 12.51 4.12
C ALA A 294 -11.63 12.42 2.61
N GLY A 295 -10.79 11.73 1.84
CA GLY A 295 -10.98 11.49 0.40
C GLY A 295 -12.04 10.44 0.06
N ASP A 296 -12.58 9.74 1.07
CA ASP A 296 -13.65 8.74 0.95
C ASP A 296 -15.02 9.39 1.24
N GLU A 297 -15.38 10.39 0.43
CA GLU A 297 -16.57 11.25 0.64
C GLU A 297 -17.90 10.46 0.65
N ALA A 298 -17.92 9.25 0.09
CA ALA A 298 -19.07 8.36 0.11
C ALA A 298 -19.37 7.76 1.49
N ALA A 299 -18.37 7.69 2.38
CA ALA A 299 -18.48 7.07 3.70
C ALA A 299 -18.55 8.10 4.84
N GLU A 300 -17.86 9.23 4.74
CA GLU A 300 -17.69 10.18 5.85
C GLU A 300 -17.66 11.65 5.39
N ASN A 301 -18.10 12.57 6.27
CA ASN A 301 -18.01 14.01 6.02
C ASN A 301 -17.01 14.69 6.98
N SER A 302 -16.57 15.90 6.65
CA SER A 302 -15.56 16.61 7.45
C SER A 302 -15.93 16.77 8.93
N HIS A 303 -17.23 16.91 9.25
CA HIS A 303 -17.69 17.01 10.63
C HIS A 303 -17.61 15.66 11.38
N SER A 304 -17.88 14.52 10.72
CA SER A 304 -17.73 13.20 11.35
C SER A 304 -16.26 12.89 11.63
N VAL A 305 -15.38 13.23 10.69
CA VAL A 305 -13.93 13.07 10.85
C VAL A 305 -13.42 13.90 12.04
N LEU A 306 -13.76 15.19 12.11
CA LEU A 306 -13.38 16.06 13.24
C LEU A 306 -13.86 15.53 14.59
N ARG A 307 -15.13 15.09 14.68
CA ARG A 307 -15.64 14.47 15.93
C ARG A 307 -14.91 13.17 16.29
N GLY A 308 -14.51 12.39 15.28
CA GLY A 308 -13.72 11.18 15.48
C GLY A 308 -12.34 11.50 16.04
N ILE A 309 -11.66 12.51 15.49
CA ILE A 309 -10.38 13.03 15.99
C ILE A 309 -10.53 13.47 17.46
N ASP A 310 -11.45 14.38 17.77
CA ASP A 310 -11.63 14.89 19.13
C ASP A 310 -11.91 13.75 20.13
N TRP A 311 -12.72 12.78 19.73
CA TRP A 311 -13.02 11.60 20.54
C TRP A 311 -11.79 10.71 20.76
N GLY A 312 -11.09 10.33 19.69
CA GLY A 312 -9.90 9.48 19.77
C GLY A 312 -8.79 10.11 20.62
N GLN A 313 -8.60 11.43 20.53
CA GLN A 313 -7.69 12.19 21.37
C GLN A 313 -8.08 12.06 22.86
N ALA A 314 -9.33 12.33 23.20
CA ALA A 314 -9.83 12.25 24.58
C ALA A 314 -9.67 10.83 25.17
N VAL A 315 -9.92 9.78 24.38
CA VAL A 315 -9.72 8.40 24.83
C VAL A 315 -8.26 8.11 25.11
N ALA A 316 -7.35 8.47 24.20
CA ALA A 316 -5.92 8.24 24.38
C ALA A 316 -5.37 8.98 25.61
N ASP A 317 -5.79 10.22 25.82
CA ASP A 317 -5.38 11.01 26.99
C ASP A 317 -5.89 10.40 28.30
N ALA A 318 -7.13 9.87 28.32
CA ALA A 318 -7.68 9.19 29.50
C ALA A 318 -6.93 7.87 29.79
N ILE A 319 -6.66 7.05 28.78
CA ILE A 319 -5.86 5.82 28.94
C ILE A 319 -4.45 6.14 29.39
N TRP A 320 -3.82 7.19 28.86
CA TRP A 320 -2.49 7.62 29.29
C TRP A 320 -2.51 8.12 30.75
N ALA A 321 -3.48 8.95 31.14
CA ALA A 321 -3.63 9.42 32.51
C ALA A 321 -3.78 8.25 33.50
N TRP A 322 -4.58 7.25 33.14
CA TRP A 322 -4.73 6.03 33.93
C TRP A 322 -3.43 5.22 34.00
N ARG A 323 -2.78 4.96 32.86
CA ARG A 323 -1.66 4.01 32.78
C ARG A 323 -0.30 4.62 33.07
N SER A 324 -0.13 5.94 33.02
CA SER A 324 1.10 6.63 33.41
C SER A 324 1.44 6.44 34.90
N THR A 325 0.45 6.07 35.73
CA THR A 325 0.61 5.82 37.16
C THR A 325 0.63 4.33 37.53
N ASP A 326 0.81 3.43 36.54
CA ASP A 326 0.71 1.98 36.74
C ASP A 326 1.91 1.31 37.45
N GLY A 327 2.86 2.10 37.96
CA GLY A 327 4.06 1.62 38.64
C GLY A 327 5.23 1.30 37.72
N PHE A 328 5.15 1.60 36.40
CA PHE A 328 6.27 1.41 35.48
C PHE A 328 7.49 2.31 35.77
N ALA A 329 7.23 3.53 36.24
CA ALA A 329 8.23 4.50 36.68
C ALA A 329 7.99 4.86 38.16
N PRO A 330 8.30 3.95 39.10
CA PRO A 330 8.01 4.16 40.51
C PRO A 330 8.80 5.34 41.06
N THR A 331 8.20 6.08 41.99
CA THR A 331 8.83 7.19 42.70
C THR A 331 8.79 6.92 44.21
N PRO A 332 9.95 6.72 44.88
CA PRO A 332 11.31 6.70 44.32
C PRO A 332 11.56 5.50 43.40
N ALA A 333 12.57 5.61 42.52
CA ALA A 333 12.98 4.52 41.66
C ALA A 333 13.44 3.30 42.49
N LEU A 334 13.14 2.10 42.02
CA LEU A 334 13.60 0.88 42.68
C LEU A 334 15.14 0.76 42.57
N PRO A 335 15.80 0.25 43.62
CA PRO A 335 17.23 -0.02 43.55
C PRO A 335 17.53 -1.09 42.49
N PRO A 336 18.72 -1.06 41.84
CA PRO A 336 19.13 -2.08 40.90
C PRO A 336 19.12 -3.48 41.54
N PHE A 337 18.59 -4.48 40.82
CA PHE A 337 18.65 -5.87 41.28
C PHE A 337 20.02 -6.47 40.94
N LEU A 338 20.88 -6.63 41.95
CA LEU A 338 22.25 -7.16 41.78
C LEU A 338 22.34 -8.68 42.00
N GLY A 339 21.22 -9.34 42.34
CA GLY A 339 21.23 -10.76 42.65
C GLY A 339 21.91 -11.07 43.98
N GLY A 340 22.59 -12.22 44.08
CA GLY A 340 23.30 -12.60 45.30
C GLY A 340 24.37 -13.68 45.12
N THR A 341 25.12 -13.96 46.19
CA THR A 341 26.32 -14.83 46.17
C THR A 341 26.09 -16.25 46.67
N ALA A 342 24.88 -16.60 47.09
CA ALA A 342 24.54 -17.99 47.43
C ALA A 342 24.34 -18.83 46.15
N VAL A 343 24.35 -20.16 46.31
CA VAL A 343 23.98 -21.11 45.25
C VAL A 343 22.50 -20.89 44.90
N GLY A 344 22.20 -20.80 43.60
CA GLY A 344 20.84 -20.59 43.08
C GLY A 344 20.33 -19.16 43.02
N GLN A 345 21.08 -18.20 43.56
CA GLN A 345 20.76 -16.80 43.36
C GLN A 345 21.27 -16.34 41.99
N TRP A 346 20.42 -15.65 41.24
CA TRP A 346 20.80 -15.01 39.98
C TRP A 346 21.97 -14.05 40.21
N ARG A 347 22.83 -13.89 39.21
CA ARG A 347 23.95 -12.93 39.20
C ARG A 347 24.08 -12.28 37.83
N PRO A 348 24.60 -11.05 37.77
CA PRO A 348 25.02 -10.45 36.51
C PRO A 348 26.01 -11.33 35.75
N THR A 349 25.83 -11.44 34.44
CA THR A 349 26.66 -12.30 33.58
C THR A 349 27.59 -11.47 32.67
N PRO A 350 28.81 -11.97 32.35
CA PRO A 350 29.67 -11.35 31.36
C PRO A 350 29.01 -11.25 29.97
N PRO A 351 29.45 -10.33 29.10
CA PRO A 351 30.53 -9.36 29.33
C PRO A 351 30.07 -8.10 30.08
N GLY A 352 28.77 -7.80 30.07
CA GLY A 352 28.25 -6.52 30.55
C GLY A 352 28.07 -6.40 32.06
N LEU A 353 27.93 -7.53 32.78
CA LEU A 353 27.67 -7.57 34.23
C LEU A 353 26.56 -6.59 34.67
N LEU A 354 25.51 -6.46 33.85
CA LEU A 354 24.41 -5.53 34.08
C LEU A 354 23.47 -6.03 35.20
N PRO A 355 22.86 -5.13 35.99
CA PRO A 355 21.80 -5.50 36.93
C PRO A 355 20.61 -6.19 36.25
N GLY A 356 19.84 -6.95 37.03
CA GLY A 356 18.62 -7.57 36.56
C GLY A 356 17.64 -6.54 36.05
N ALA A 357 17.07 -6.80 34.87
CA ALA A 357 16.26 -5.82 34.17
C ALA A 357 14.88 -5.67 34.81
N LEU A 358 14.45 -4.41 34.92
CA LEU A 358 13.05 -4.00 35.10
C LEU A 358 12.30 -4.69 36.27
N PRO A 359 12.85 -4.69 37.51
CA PRO A 359 12.22 -5.35 38.67
C PRO A 359 10.81 -4.83 38.99
N GLN A 360 10.49 -3.60 38.58
CA GLN A 360 9.17 -3.01 38.79
C GLN A 360 8.03 -3.74 38.07
N PHE A 361 8.31 -4.53 37.03
CA PHE A 361 7.26 -5.32 36.35
C PHE A 361 6.57 -6.32 37.30
N ALA A 362 7.24 -6.72 38.38
CA ALA A 362 6.67 -7.59 39.41
C ALA A 362 5.58 -6.91 40.26
N THR A 363 5.57 -5.57 40.31
CA THR A 363 4.67 -4.79 41.18
C THR A 363 3.78 -3.81 40.41
N MET A 364 3.91 -3.76 39.09
CA MET A 364 3.04 -2.95 38.24
C MET A 364 1.57 -3.35 38.38
N THR A 365 0.68 -2.36 38.25
CA THR A 365 -0.76 -2.60 38.19
C THR A 365 -1.07 -3.43 36.94
N PRO A 366 -1.61 -4.64 37.08
CA PRO A 366 -1.89 -5.48 35.92
C PRO A 366 -3.04 -4.95 35.07
N TRP A 367 -3.21 -5.52 33.87
CA TRP A 367 -4.33 -5.20 32.97
C TRP A 367 -5.56 -6.05 33.23
N ALA A 368 -5.38 -7.37 33.37
CA ALA A 368 -6.48 -8.34 33.44
C ALA A 368 -6.45 -9.24 34.69
N ILE A 369 -5.27 -9.50 35.26
CA ILE A 369 -5.12 -10.34 36.45
C ILE A 369 -5.38 -9.52 37.73
N HIS A 370 -5.93 -10.15 38.76
CA HIS A 370 -6.30 -9.48 40.01
C HIS A 370 -5.10 -9.08 40.87
N SER A 371 -4.00 -9.81 40.76
CA SER A 371 -2.73 -9.51 41.44
C SER A 371 -1.55 -10.06 40.64
N PRO A 372 -0.33 -9.51 40.79
CA PRO A 372 0.88 -10.07 40.18
C PRO A 372 1.16 -11.52 40.57
N SER A 373 0.63 -11.98 41.71
CA SER A 373 0.82 -13.34 42.22
C SER A 373 -0.26 -14.35 41.79
N GLN A 374 -1.26 -13.95 41.00
CA GLN A 374 -2.40 -14.82 40.62
C GLN A 374 -1.97 -16.16 40.00
N PHE A 375 -0.87 -16.16 39.24
CA PHE A 375 -0.33 -17.35 38.57
C PHE A 375 1.07 -17.73 39.07
N HIS A 376 1.38 -17.46 40.34
CA HIS A 376 2.69 -17.79 40.90
C HIS A 376 2.92 -19.32 40.88
N PRO A 377 3.95 -19.83 40.20
CA PRO A 377 4.21 -21.27 40.15
C PRO A 377 4.80 -21.78 41.46
N ALA A 378 4.91 -23.11 41.58
CA ALA A 378 5.78 -23.73 42.57
C ALA A 378 7.25 -23.31 42.34
N GLY A 379 8.06 -23.37 43.40
CA GLY A 379 9.48 -23.05 43.31
C GLY A 379 10.23 -23.93 42.31
N PRO A 380 11.38 -23.46 41.78
CA PRO A 380 12.20 -24.27 40.88
C PRO A 380 12.74 -25.51 41.63
N PRO A 381 13.18 -26.56 40.90
CA PRO A 381 13.87 -27.69 41.51
C PRO A 381 15.04 -27.24 42.39
N ALA A 382 15.22 -27.93 43.52
CA ALA A 382 16.32 -27.64 44.44
C ALA A 382 17.67 -27.85 43.73
N LEU A 383 18.60 -26.93 43.96
CA LEU A 383 19.97 -27.06 43.47
C LEU A 383 20.76 -27.87 44.50
N THR A 384 21.32 -28.99 44.04
CA THR A 384 22.21 -29.87 44.82
C THR A 384 23.65 -29.45 44.71
#